data_AF-A0A139Q2R5-F1
#
_entry.id   AF-A0A139Q2R5-F1
#
_cell.length_a   1.000
_cell.length_b   1.000
_cell.length_c   1.000
_cell.angle_alpha   90.00
_cell.angle_beta   90.00
_cell.angle_gamma   90.00
#
_symmetry.space_group_name_H-M   'P 1'
#
loop_
_entity.id
_entity.type
_entity.pdbx_description
1 polymer ?
#
loop_
_entity_poly.entity_id
_entity_poly.type
_entity_poly.pdbx_seq_one_letter_code
_entity_poly.pdbx_strand_id
1 'polypeptide(L)' 'MLKKMYEEVQGIVYKCRNEYYLHLWELSDWDQEGMICLHELISREEGIVEDM' A
#
# COMPACT_ATOMS: atom_id res chain seq x y z
N MET A 1 8.07 -10.13 5.52
CA MET A 1 7.27 -9.36 6.49
C MET A 1 6.45 -8.30 5.76
N LEU A 2 7.09 -7.29 5.17
CA LEU A 2 6.42 -6.20 4.43
C LEU A 2 5.41 -6.69 3.38
N LYS A 3 5.78 -7.68 2.55
CA LYS A 3 4.87 -8.24 1.54
C LYS A 3 3.59 -8.87 2.12
N LYS A 4 3.69 -9.57 3.25
CA LYS A 4 2.52 -10.18 3.91
C LYS A 4 1.59 -9.10 4.48
N MET A 5 2.16 -8.09 5.10
CA MET A 5 1.40 -6.94 5.61
C MET A 5 0.72 -6.18 4.48
N TYR A 6 1.42 -5.98 3.36
CA TYR A 6 0.82 -5.40 2.17
C TYR A 6 -0.33 -6.25 1.65
N GLU A 7 -0.20 -7.58 1.61
CA GLU A 7 -1.28 -8.48 1.18
C GLU A 7 -2.55 -8.34 2.04
N GLU A 8 -2.42 -7.99 3.34
CA GLU A 8 -3.55 -7.75 4.25
C GLU A 8 -4.25 -6.40 3.99
N VAL A 9 -3.51 -5.38 3.54
CA VAL A 9 -4.02 -4.00 3.37
C VAL A 9 -4.17 -3.55 1.91
N GLN A 10 -3.73 -4.33 0.92
CA GLN A 10 -3.75 -4.00 -0.52
C GLN A 10 -5.15 -3.67 -1.05
N GLY A 11 -6.21 -4.13 -0.35
CA GLY A 11 -7.59 -3.75 -0.68
C GLY A 11 -7.81 -2.23 -0.69
N ILE A 12 -7.06 -1.48 0.14
CA ILE A 12 -7.10 -0.01 0.16
C ILE A 12 -6.53 0.56 -1.16
N VAL A 13 -5.42 0.01 -1.63
CA VAL A 13 -4.79 0.40 -2.90
C VAL A 13 -5.70 0.10 -4.07
N TYR A 14 -6.34 -1.07 -4.08
CA TYR A 14 -7.26 -1.45 -5.16
C TYR A 14 -8.54 -0.60 -5.16
N LYS A 15 -9.04 -0.22 -3.98
CA LYS A 15 -10.13 0.74 -3.88
C LYS A 15 -9.71 2.10 -4.43
N CYS A 16 -8.52 2.58 -4.07
CA CYS A 16 -7.94 3.83 -4.58
C CYS A 16 -7.81 3.80 -6.11
N ARG A 17 -7.26 2.73 -6.68
CA ARG A 17 -7.17 2.53 -8.14
C ARG A 17 -8.53 2.58 -8.84
N ASN A 18 -9.58 2.04 -8.22
CA ASN A 18 -10.93 2.09 -8.81
C ASN A 18 -11.55 3.49 -8.75
N GLU A 19 -11.21 4.27 -7.73
CA GLU A 19 -11.69 5.65 -7.55
C GLU A 19 -10.91 6.67 -8.38
N TYR A 20 -9.61 6.44 -8.59
CA TYR A 20 -8.70 7.36 -9.26
C TYR A 20 -8.11 6.74 -10.52
N TYR A 21 -8.35 7.39 -11.68
CA TYR A 21 -7.68 7.03 -12.92
C TYR A 21 -6.36 7.79 -13.05
N LEU A 22 -5.24 7.05 -12.99
CA LEU A 22 -3.92 7.54 -13.36
C LEU A 22 -3.54 7.01 -14.74
N HIS A 23 -3.25 7.92 -15.66
CA HIS A 23 -2.92 7.55 -17.03
C HIS A 23 -1.62 6.72 -17.06
N LEU A 24 -1.65 5.62 -17.82
CA LEU A 24 -0.57 4.64 -17.98
C LEU A 24 -0.22 3.78 -16.76
N TRP A 25 -0.86 3.98 -15.61
CA TRP A 25 -0.62 3.12 -14.46
C TRP A 25 -1.31 1.77 -14.63
N GLU A 26 -0.50 0.72 -14.57
CA GLU A 26 -0.93 -0.67 -14.45
C GLU A 26 -1.13 -1.05 -12.99
N LEU A 27 -1.73 -2.21 -12.73
CA LEU A 27 -1.92 -2.72 -11.36
C LEU A 27 -0.59 -2.77 -10.59
N SER A 28 0.50 -3.16 -11.25
CA SER A 28 1.82 -3.22 -10.64
C SER A 28 2.36 -1.86 -10.19
N ASP A 29 2.02 -0.77 -10.88
CA ASP A 29 2.43 0.58 -10.49
C ASP A 29 1.70 1.00 -9.20
N TRP A 30 0.40 0.70 -9.13
CA TRP A 30 -0.38 0.88 -7.91
C TRP A 30 0.15 0.02 -6.75
N ASP A 31 0.51 -1.23 -7.02
CA ASP A 31 1.10 -2.11 -6.00
C ASP A 31 2.46 -1.62 -5.52
N GLN A 32 3.28 -1.09 -6.43
CA GLN A 32 4.56 -0.48 -6.09
C GLN A 32 4.36 0.75 -5.21
N GLU A 33 3.47 1.66 -5.58
CA GLU A 33 3.14 2.85 -4.78
C GLU A 33 2.59 2.48 -3.41
N GLY A 34 1.71 1.47 -3.36
CA GLY A 34 1.17 0.93 -2.11
C GLY A 34 2.24 0.40 -1.17
N MET A 35 3.23 -0.32 -1.71
CA MET A 35 4.37 -0.82 -0.96
C MET A 35 5.29 0.31 -0.45
N ILE A 36 5.49 1.36 -1.25
CA ILE A 36 6.25 2.56 -0.85
C ILE A 36 5.53 3.27 0.29
N CYS A 37 4.23 3.53 0.16
CA CYS A 37 3.40 4.13 1.20
C CYS A 37 3.45 3.33 2.51
N LEU A 38 3.30 2.01 2.44
CA LEU A 38 3.38 1.14 3.62
C LEU A 38 4.75 1.21 4.29
N HIS A 39 5.83 1.18 3.51
CA HIS A 39 7.19 1.31 4.02
C HIS A 39 7.41 2.65 4.73
N GLU A 40 6.95 3.76 4.15
CA GLU A 40 7.04 5.07 4.78
C GLU A 40 6.24 5.16 6.07
N LEU A 41 5.02 4.59 6.09
CA LEU A 41 4.15 4.60 7.27
C LEU A 41 4.80 3.87 8.45
N ILE A 42 5.30 2.65 8.23
CA ILE A 42 5.98 1.85 9.26
C ILE A 42 7.26 2.54 9.74
N SER A 43 7.95 3.26 8.85
CA SER A 43 9.18 3.98 9.20
C SER A 43 8.92 5.24 10.03
N ARG A 44 7.75 5.85 9.90
CA ARG A 44 7.37 7.09 10.60
C ARG A 44 6.64 6.82 11.91
N GLU A 45 5.77 5.83 11.93
CA GLU A 45 4.92 5.51 13.08
C GLU A 45 5.45 4.27 13.81
N GLU A 46 6.27 4.51 14.84
CA GLU A 46 6.82 3.45 15.67
C GLU A 46 5.69 2.67 16.38
N GLY A 47 5.70 1.34 16.26
CA GLY A 47 4.70 0.47 16.89
C GLY A 47 3.41 0.25 16.10
N ILE A 48 3.20 0.92 14.96
CA ILE A 48 1.95 0.77 14.16
C ILE A 48 1.68 -0.69 13.72
N VAL A 49 2.75 -1.47 13.57
CA VAL A 49 2.68 -2.89 13.19
C VAL A 49 2.19 -3.76 14.35
N GLU A 50 2.39 -3.33 15.59
CA GLU A 50 1.95 -4.06 16.79
C GLU A 50 0.45 -3.87 17.07
N ASP A 51 -0.15 -2.79 16.54
CA ASP A 51 -1.58 -2.47 16.63
C ASP A 51 -2.42 -3.07 15.48
N MET A 52 -1.80 -3.72 14.49
CA MET A 52 -2.47 -4.41 13.36
C MET A 52 -2.87 -5.84 13.72
#